data_AF-A0A7X9IHW5-F1
#
_entry.id   AF-A0A7X9IHW5-F1
#
_cell.length_a   1.000
_cell.length_b   1.000
_cell.length_c   1.000
_cell.angle_alpha   90.00
_cell.angle_beta   90.00
_cell.angle_gamma   90.00
#
_symmetry.space_group_name_H-M   'P 1'
#
loop_
_entity.id
_entity.type
_entity.pdbx_description
1 polymer ?
#
loop_
_entity_poly.entity_id
_entity_poly.type
_entity_poly.pdbx_seq_one_letter_code
_entity_poly.pdbx_strand_id
1 'polypeptide(L)'
;DSLEKLGNFLSGCVNCYNCRVACPVCYCRECVFVTDVFDHEPWQFMSWAKQKGALKLPADTLFYHLTRLAHMSAACVGCGQCSNACPNDVPVMELFRMTAAGVQQAFNYEAGRSPEEPPPLSVFQEHEFTEVTAGME
;
A
#
# COMPACT_ATOMS: atom_id res chain seq x y z
N ASP A 1 -19.85 -1.58 -0.28
CA ASP A 1 -18.94 -2.03 0.81
C ASP A 1 -17.67 -1.15 0.87
N SER A 2 -16.82 -1.23 1.89
CA SER A 2 -15.59 -0.41 2.03
C SER A 2 -14.57 -0.69 0.91
N LEU A 3 -14.40 -1.96 0.53
CA LEU A 3 -13.50 -2.39 -0.55
C LEU A 3 -13.96 -1.90 -1.92
N GLU A 4 -15.26 -1.87 -2.16
CA GLU A 4 -15.85 -1.36 -3.41
C GLU A 4 -15.60 0.15 -3.56
N LYS A 5 -15.76 0.92 -2.47
CA LYS A 5 -15.44 2.35 -2.45
C LYS A 5 -13.96 2.61 -2.74
N LEU A 6 -13.06 1.80 -2.16
CA LEU A 6 -11.64 1.88 -2.44
C LEU A 6 -11.33 1.52 -3.91
N GLY A 7 -12.02 0.51 -4.46
CA GLY A 7 -11.93 0.15 -5.88
C GLY A 7 -12.33 1.29 -6.79
N ASN A 8 -13.41 2.00 -6.48
CA ASN A 8 -13.87 3.16 -7.21
C ASN A 8 -12.89 4.34 -7.09
N PHE A 9 -12.34 4.60 -5.90
CA PHE A 9 -11.32 5.63 -5.69
C PHE A 9 -10.05 5.39 -6.53
N LEU A 10 -9.65 4.12 -6.69
CA LEU A 10 -8.48 3.70 -7.47
C LEU A 10 -8.81 3.31 -8.92
N SER A 11 -10.01 3.65 -9.40
CA SER A 11 -10.50 3.21 -10.73
C SER A 11 -9.63 3.76 -11.87
N GLY A 12 -9.14 4.99 -11.76
CA GLY A 12 -8.24 5.63 -12.73
C GLY A 12 -6.80 5.07 -12.75
N CYS A 13 -6.42 4.22 -11.81
CA CYS A 13 -5.06 3.65 -11.79
C CYS A 13 -4.89 2.61 -12.89
N VAL A 14 -3.83 2.77 -13.69
CA VAL A 14 -3.46 1.89 -14.83
C VAL A 14 -2.23 1.03 -14.53
N ASN A 15 -1.90 0.82 -13.25
CA ASN A 15 -0.76 0.02 -12.80
C ASN A 15 0.59 0.40 -13.45
N CYS A 16 0.83 1.68 -13.77
CA CYS A 16 2.10 2.13 -14.36
C CYS A 16 3.28 2.14 -13.36
N TYR A 17 2.99 1.97 -12.06
CA TYR A 17 3.96 1.94 -10.97
C TYR A 17 4.83 3.20 -10.77
N ASN A 18 4.60 4.30 -11.49
CA ASN A 18 5.30 5.57 -11.30
C ASN A 18 5.25 6.06 -9.85
N CYS A 19 4.08 5.91 -9.20
CA CYS A 19 3.90 6.30 -7.81
C CYS A 19 4.78 5.48 -6.84
N ARG A 20 5.26 4.28 -7.21
CA ARG A 20 6.28 3.52 -6.48
C ARG A 20 7.67 4.11 -6.73
N VAL A 21 8.03 4.32 -7.99
CA VAL A 21 9.36 4.84 -8.38
C VAL A 21 9.64 6.21 -7.76
N ALA A 22 8.63 7.08 -7.70
CA ALA A 22 8.73 8.41 -7.12
C ALA A 22 8.72 8.43 -5.57
N CYS A 23 8.43 7.30 -4.90
CA CYS A 23 8.29 7.27 -3.45
C CYS A 23 9.66 7.02 -2.78
N PRO A 24 10.17 7.95 -1.97
CA PRO A 24 11.52 7.83 -1.38
C PRO A 24 11.63 6.68 -0.36
N VAL A 25 10.50 6.24 0.22
CA VAL A 25 10.48 5.12 1.19
C VAL A 25 10.19 3.76 0.54
N CYS A 26 9.95 3.71 -0.78
CA CYS A 26 9.87 2.43 -1.51
C CYS A 26 11.28 1.98 -1.96
N TYR A 27 12.09 1.51 -1.02
CA TYR A 27 13.49 1.13 -1.27
C TYR A 27 13.72 -0.36 -1.61
N CYS A 28 12.66 -1.17 -1.74
CA CYS A 28 12.80 -2.59 -2.08
C CYS A 28 13.55 -2.76 -3.40
N ARG A 29 14.62 -3.57 -3.41
CA ARG A 29 15.42 -3.87 -4.62
C ARG A 29 14.56 -4.47 -5.73
N GLU A 30 13.69 -5.40 -5.36
CA GLU A 30 12.72 -6.03 -6.23
C GLU A 30 11.32 -5.86 -5.64
N CYS A 31 10.33 -5.65 -6.50
CA CYS A 31 8.93 -5.55 -6.11
C CYS A 31 8.18 -6.66 -6.81
N VAL A 32 7.40 -7.43 -6.06
CA VAL A 32 6.67 -8.58 -6.61
C VAL A 32 5.75 -8.21 -7.79
N PHE A 33 5.25 -6.96 -7.84
CA PHE A 33 4.44 -6.45 -8.97
C PHE A 33 5.21 -6.12 -10.25
N VAL A 34 6.55 -6.22 -10.24
CA VAL A 34 7.40 -6.10 -11.44
C VAL A 34 8.09 -7.42 -11.79
N THR A 35 7.67 -8.52 -11.17
CA THR A 35 8.10 -9.88 -11.51
C THR A 35 6.95 -10.63 -12.20
N ASP A 36 7.23 -11.86 -12.63
CA ASP A 36 6.30 -12.79 -13.27
C ASP A 36 5.18 -13.33 -12.35
N VAL A 37 5.23 -13.04 -11.05
CA VAL A 37 4.24 -13.53 -10.07
C VAL A 37 2.82 -13.04 -10.37
N PHE A 38 2.67 -11.90 -11.05
CA PHE A 38 1.38 -11.35 -11.48
C PHE A 38 1.17 -11.43 -13.00
N ASP A 39 2.00 -12.19 -13.71
CA ASP A 39 1.76 -12.51 -15.11
C ASP A 39 0.73 -13.63 -15.17
N HIS A 40 -0.54 -13.23 -15.14
CA HIS A 40 -1.65 -14.18 -15.22
C HIS A 40 -1.90 -14.60 -16.65
N GLU A 41 -2.31 -15.86 -16.77
CA GLU A 41 -2.62 -16.46 -18.03
C GLU A 41 -4.01 -16.02 -18.55
N PRO A 42 -4.24 -15.97 -19.87
CA PRO A 42 -5.50 -15.49 -20.45
C PRO A 42 -6.75 -16.15 -19.88
N TRP A 43 -6.69 -17.46 -19.58
CA TRP A 43 -7.83 -18.19 -19.02
C TRP A 43 -8.16 -17.79 -17.58
N GLN A 44 -7.18 -17.31 -16.79
CA GLN A 44 -7.42 -16.82 -15.43
C GLN A 44 -8.27 -15.56 -15.46
N PHE A 45 -7.94 -14.61 -16.35
CA PHE A 45 -8.75 -13.40 -16.54
C PHE A 45 -10.18 -13.74 -16.95
N MET A 46 -10.37 -14.68 -17.89
CA MET A 46 -11.70 -15.13 -18.33
C MET A 46 -12.48 -15.80 -17.19
N SER A 47 -11.81 -16.64 -16.40
CA SER A 47 -12.43 -17.30 -15.24
C SER A 47 -12.89 -16.27 -14.19
N TRP A 48 -12.05 -15.29 -13.85
CA TRP A 48 -12.39 -14.24 -12.90
C TRP A 48 -13.48 -13.32 -13.41
N ALA A 49 -13.45 -12.93 -14.69
CA ALA A 49 -14.50 -12.14 -15.30
C ALA A 49 -15.85 -12.87 -15.26
N LYS A 50 -15.86 -14.19 -15.53
CA LYS A 50 -17.08 -15.01 -15.42
C LYS A 50 -17.60 -15.10 -13.98
N GLN A 51 -16.70 -15.26 -13.01
CA GLN A 51 -17.07 -15.34 -11.58
C GLN A 51 -17.58 -14.02 -11.02
N LYS A 52 -16.96 -12.90 -11.42
CA LYS A 52 -17.24 -11.56 -10.87
C LYS A 52 -18.23 -10.75 -11.72
N GLY A 53 -18.61 -11.24 -12.90
CA GLY A 53 -19.44 -10.55 -13.89
C GLY A 53 -18.70 -9.46 -14.68
N ALA A 54 -17.72 -8.81 -14.07
CA ALA A 54 -16.81 -7.86 -14.70
C ALA A 54 -15.41 -7.97 -14.09
N LEU A 55 -14.39 -7.55 -14.84
CA LEU A 55 -13.01 -7.50 -14.38
C LEU A 55 -12.38 -6.17 -14.77
N LYS A 56 -11.85 -5.43 -13.79
CA LYS A 56 -11.02 -4.26 -14.06
C LYS A 56 -9.70 -4.71 -14.69
N LEU A 57 -9.30 -4.04 -15.77
CA LEU A 57 -7.95 -4.17 -16.34
C LEU A 57 -7.22 -2.81 -16.31
N PRO A 58 -5.91 -2.78 -15.98
CA PRO A 58 -5.11 -3.90 -15.48
C PRO A 58 -5.63 -4.48 -14.15
N ALA A 59 -5.41 -5.79 -13.94
CA ALA A 59 -5.87 -6.48 -12.73
C ALA A 59 -5.03 -6.07 -11.50
N ASP A 60 -5.40 -6.56 -10.31
CA ASP A 60 -4.61 -6.44 -9.07
C ASP A 60 -4.33 -5.02 -8.55
N THR A 61 -4.96 -3.98 -9.11
CA THR A 61 -4.77 -2.59 -8.65
C THR A 61 -4.97 -2.44 -7.15
N LEU A 62 -6.05 -3.02 -6.61
CA LEU A 62 -6.34 -2.95 -5.18
C LEU A 62 -5.23 -3.62 -4.36
N PHE A 63 -4.80 -4.81 -4.78
CA PHE A 63 -3.75 -5.55 -4.10
C PHE A 63 -2.42 -4.78 -4.13
N TYR A 64 -2.06 -4.19 -5.26
CA TYR A 64 -0.89 -3.32 -5.39
C TYR A 64 -0.90 -2.16 -4.38
N HIS A 65 -2.00 -1.42 -4.27
CA HIS A 65 -2.08 -0.29 -3.33
C HIS A 65 -2.10 -0.74 -1.87
N LEU A 66 -2.75 -1.87 -1.55
CA LEU A 66 -2.76 -2.43 -0.19
C LEU A 66 -1.37 -2.91 0.25
N THR A 67 -0.64 -3.63 -0.60
CA THR A 67 0.74 -4.04 -0.31
C THR A 67 1.64 -2.83 -0.09
N ARG A 68 1.47 -1.79 -0.90
CA ARG A 68 2.21 -0.52 -0.73
C ARG A 68 1.91 0.13 0.62
N LEU A 69 0.64 0.24 1.00
CA LEU A 69 0.22 0.76 2.30
C LEU A 69 0.83 -0.04 3.46
N ALA A 70 0.81 -1.37 3.37
CA ALA A 70 1.41 -2.25 4.37
C ALA A 70 2.92 -2.01 4.52
N HIS A 71 3.64 -1.81 3.42
CA HIS A 71 5.10 -1.63 3.47
C HIS A 71 5.56 -0.23 3.89
N MET A 72 4.79 0.82 3.56
CA MET A 72 5.29 2.20 3.67
C MET A 72 4.61 3.07 4.72
N SER A 73 3.43 2.69 5.22
CA SER A 73 2.56 3.57 6.03
C SER A 73 3.27 4.12 7.27
N ALA A 74 4.02 3.30 7.98
CA ALA A 74 4.81 3.72 9.13
C ALA A 74 5.89 4.76 8.78
N ALA A 75 6.44 4.75 7.57
CA ALA A 75 7.50 5.65 7.11
C ALA A 75 7.00 6.84 6.26
N CYS A 76 5.69 6.94 6.01
CA CYS A 76 5.16 7.95 5.10
C CYS A 76 5.11 9.34 5.74
N VAL A 77 5.91 10.27 5.22
CA VAL A 77 5.96 11.68 5.66
C VAL A 77 4.97 12.59 4.92
N GLY A 78 4.20 12.07 3.97
CA GLY A 78 3.21 12.86 3.23
C GLY A 78 3.81 13.81 2.17
N CYS A 79 4.96 13.48 1.57
CA CYS A 79 5.64 14.34 0.59
C CYS A 79 4.93 14.54 -0.77
N GLY A 80 3.87 13.77 -1.05
CA GLY A 80 3.01 13.94 -2.23
C GLY A 80 3.58 13.50 -3.58
N GLN A 81 4.83 13.02 -3.64
CA GLN A 81 5.45 12.59 -4.90
C GLN A 81 4.71 11.45 -5.60
N CYS A 82 4.01 10.59 -4.85
CA CYS A 82 3.21 9.51 -5.42
C CYS A 82 2.03 10.02 -6.26
N SER A 83 1.35 11.09 -5.84
CA SER A 83 0.29 11.73 -6.63
C SER A 83 0.88 12.55 -7.77
N ASN A 84 1.95 13.31 -7.52
CA ASN A 84 2.62 14.12 -8.54
C ASN A 84 3.11 13.29 -9.75
N ALA A 85 3.53 12.04 -9.51
CA ALA A 85 4.00 11.14 -10.56
C ALA A 85 2.87 10.36 -11.26
N CYS A 86 1.61 10.52 -10.85
CA CYS A 86 0.49 9.77 -11.42
C CYS A 86 0.04 10.42 -12.74
N PRO A 87 0.05 9.69 -13.87
CA PRO A 87 -0.36 10.25 -15.16
C PRO A 87 -1.89 10.42 -15.31
N ASN A 88 -2.67 9.87 -14.37
CA ASN A 88 -4.14 9.89 -14.38
C ASN A 88 -4.73 10.63 -13.18
N ASP A 89 -3.92 11.44 -12.50
CA ASP A 89 -4.36 12.28 -11.36
C ASP A 89 -5.07 11.52 -10.24
N VAL A 90 -4.74 10.23 -10.04
CA VAL A 90 -5.29 9.45 -8.92
C VAL A 90 -4.74 10.04 -7.61
N PRO A 91 -5.58 10.47 -6.66
CA PRO A 91 -5.14 11.14 -5.43
C PRO A 91 -4.57 10.17 -4.38
N VAL A 92 -3.56 9.39 -4.77
CA VAL A 92 -2.95 8.33 -3.94
C VAL A 92 -2.34 8.86 -2.65
N MET A 93 -1.86 10.10 -2.63
CA MET A 93 -1.32 10.75 -1.43
C MET A 93 -2.36 10.85 -0.31
N GLU A 94 -3.62 11.16 -0.62
CA GLU A 94 -4.68 11.30 0.39
C GLU A 94 -4.93 9.98 1.11
N LEU A 95 -5.08 8.90 0.32
CA LEU A 95 -5.21 7.54 0.83
C LEU A 95 -4.00 7.17 1.69
N PHE A 96 -2.78 7.39 1.18
CA PHE A 96 -1.56 6.99 1.87
C PHE A 96 -1.33 7.79 3.15
N ARG A 97 -1.61 9.09 3.15
CA ARG A 97 -1.45 9.94 4.34
C ARG A 97 -2.49 9.61 5.40
N MET A 98 -3.74 9.34 5.01
CA MET A 98 -4.80 8.90 5.93
C MET A 98 -4.42 7.58 6.61
N THR A 99 -4.02 6.56 5.84
CA THR A 99 -3.61 5.29 6.42
C THR A 99 -2.33 5.42 7.25
N ALA A 100 -1.35 6.20 6.78
CA ALA A 100 -0.11 6.45 7.52
C ALA A 100 -0.36 7.10 8.88
N ALA A 101 -1.28 8.07 8.96
CA ALA A 101 -1.63 8.71 10.22
C ALA A 101 -2.17 7.70 11.25
N GLY A 102 -3.06 6.80 10.83
CA GLY A 102 -3.58 5.75 11.70
C GLY A 102 -2.50 4.77 12.16
N VAL A 103 -1.61 4.34 11.27
CA VAL A 103 -0.51 3.43 11.60
C VAL A 103 0.49 4.10 12.54
N GLN A 104 0.93 5.32 12.22
CA GLN A 104 1.87 6.09 13.05
C GLN A 104 1.30 6.36 14.44
N GLN A 105 0.01 6.70 14.54
CA GLN A 105 -0.67 6.85 15.83
C GLN A 105 -0.69 5.53 16.62
N ALA A 106 -0.98 4.41 15.98
CA ALA A 106 -1.04 3.11 16.65
C ALA A 106 0.32 2.74 17.28
N PHE A 107 1.43 3.03 16.61
CA PHE A 107 2.79 2.79 17.11
C PHE A 107 3.36 3.94 17.95
N ASN A 108 2.60 5.01 18.20
CA ASN A 108 3.09 6.24 18.82
C ASN A 108 4.40 6.76 18.18
N TYR A 109 4.47 6.68 16.86
CA TYR A 109 5.64 6.98 16.06
C TYR A 109 5.35 8.14 15.10
N GLU A 110 6.35 8.99 14.84
CA GLU A 110 6.24 10.07 13.86
C GLU A 110 7.35 9.93 12.81
N ALA A 111 6.93 9.66 11.56
CA ALA A 111 7.87 9.40 10.48
C ALA A 111 8.79 10.61 10.23
N GLY A 112 10.11 10.36 10.31
CA GLY A 112 11.12 11.37 10.01
C GLY A 112 11.42 12.37 11.13
N ARG A 113 10.85 12.16 12.34
CA ARG A 113 11.08 13.03 13.50
C ARG A 113 12.53 13.03 13.98
N SER A 114 13.16 11.85 14.06
CA SER A 114 14.57 11.69 14.49
C SER A 114 15.22 10.53 13.74
N PRO A 115 16.45 10.67 13.21
CA PRO A 115 17.22 9.55 12.65
C PRO A 115 17.58 8.47 13.69
N GLU A 116 17.63 8.84 14.97
CA GLU A 116 17.97 7.97 16.10
C GLU A 116 16.77 7.15 16.59
N GLU A 117 15.56 7.49 16.17
CA GLU A 117 14.35 6.77 16.52
C GLU A 117 14.14 5.61 15.53
N PRO A 118 14.19 4.34 15.97
CA PRO A 118 14.01 3.22 15.06
C PRO A 118 12.56 3.16 14.55
N PRO A 119 12.34 2.86 13.26
CA PRO A 119 11.00 2.73 12.71
C PRO A 119 10.27 1.51 13.31
N PRO A 120 8.93 1.54 13.39
CA PRO A 120 8.12 0.38 13.76
C PRO A 120 8.47 -0.87 12.96
N LEU A 121 8.36 -2.05 13.59
CA LEU A 121 8.69 -3.37 13.02
C LEU A 121 10.18 -3.61 12.70
N SER A 122 11.06 -2.64 12.97
CA SER A 122 12.52 -2.86 12.88
C SER A 122 13.15 -3.31 14.20
N VAL A 123 12.39 -3.20 15.30
CA VAL A 123 12.78 -3.57 16.66
C VAL A 123 11.70 -4.43 17.28
N PHE A 124 12.09 -5.23 18.27
CA PHE A 124 11.15 -6.02 19.06
C PHE A 124 10.78 -5.26 20.34
N GLN A 125 9.48 -5.20 20.62
CA GLN A 125 8.93 -4.71 21.89
C GLN A 125 8.09 -5.81 22.52
N GLU A 126 8.43 -6.20 23.74
CA GLU A 126 7.78 -7.31 24.44
C GLU A 126 6.29 -7.05 24.71
N HIS A 127 5.95 -5.81 25.05
CA HIS A 127 4.59 -5.39 25.41
C HIS A 127 3.98 -4.47 24.34
N GLU A 128 4.02 -4.88 23.07
CA GLU A 128 3.43 -4.16 21.94
C GLU A 128 2.13 -4.83 21.48
N PHE A 129 1.02 -4.06 21.47
CA PHE A 129 -0.32 -4.49 21.08
C PHE A 129 -0.79 -5.81 21.72
N THR A 130 -0.65 -5.93 23.05
CA THR A 130 -1.01 -7.14 23.82
C THR A 130 -2.45 -7.61 23.57
N GLU A 131 -3.36 -6.68 23.26
CA GLU A 131 -4.75 -6.95 22.91
C GLU A 131 -4.94 -7.81 21.65
N VAL A 132 -3.94 -7.87 20.75
CA VAL A 132 -3.98 -8.67 19.52
C VAL A 132 -2.85 -9.68 19.41
N THR A 133 -1.75 -9.52 20.15
CA THR A 133 -0.58 -10.41 20.09
C THR A 133 -0.64 -11.59 21.06
N ALA A 134 -1.77 -11.78 21.76
CA ALA A 134 -1.94 -12.81 22.80
C ALA A 134 -0.84 -12.76 23.88
N GLY A 135 -0.24 -11.58 24.08
CA GLY A 135 0.72 -11.32 25.14
C GLY A 135 0.05 -11.49 26.50
N MET A 136 0.72 -12.19 27.41
CA MET A 136 0.30 -12.26 28.80
C MET A 136 0.66 -10.91 29.47
N GLU A 137 -0.30 -10.30 30.18
CA GLU A 137 -0.04 -9.13 31.05
C GLU A 137 1.02 -9.41 32.12
#